data_AF-A0A6I9N7M3-F1
#
_entry.id   AF-A0A6I9N7M3-F1
#
_cell.length_a   1.000
_cell.length_b   1.000
_cell.length_c   1.000
_cell.angle_alpha   90.00
_cell.angle_beta   90.00
_cell.angle_gamma   90.00
#
_symmetry.space_group_name_H-M   'P 1'
#
loop_
_entity.id
_entity.type
_entity.pdbx_description
1 polymer ?
#
loop_
_entity_poly.entity_id
_entity_poly.type
_entity_poly.pdbx_seq_one_letter_code
_entity_poly.pdbx_strand_id
1 'polypeptide(L)'
;MDMWPLVLLFVQLCLCSGYEGSGQYAHGDDENWHSRRYKGTPWCAPIKLKHGDVSCRAPRGEHYRNVMGTRCKIRCKQGYESQNSEVVCMANKHWSSNYACRGKN
;
A
#
# COMPACT_ATOMS: atom_id res chain seq x y z
N MET A 1 6.50 64.03 10.77
CA MET A 1 6.55 62.64 11.25
C MET A 1 5.97 61.80 10.13
N ASP A 2 6.81 61.51 9.15
CA ASP A 2 6.41 60.90 7.89
C ASP A 2 5.99 59.45 8.16
N MET A 3 4.69 59.19 8.03
CA MET A 3 4.05 57.88 8.26
C MET A 3 4.12 57.00 7.00
N TRP A 4 5.09 57.21 6.12
CA TRP A 4 5.32 56.38 4.94
C TRP A 4 6.25 55.16 5.18
N PRO A 5 7.34 55.24 5.98
CA PRO A 5 8.24 54.11 6.17
C PRO A 5 7.62 53.01 7.03
N LEU A 6 6.68 53.35 7.93
CA LEU A 6 5.92 52.38 8.74
C LEU A 6 4.92 51.56 7.93
N VAL A 7 4.27 52.18 6.93
CA VAL A 7 3.32 51.49 6.05
C VAL A 7 4.05 50.51 5.12
N LEU A 8 5.21 50.89 4.60
CA LEU A 8 6.05 50.00 3.79
C LEU A 8 6.54 48.77 4.57
N LEU A 9 6.91 48.96 5.84
CA LEU A 9 7.32 47.88 6.74
C LEU A 9 6.20 46.86 7.00
N PHE A 10 4.96 47.34 7.17
CA PHE A 10 3.80 46.47 7.37
C PHE A 10 3.41 45.66 6.12
N VAL A 11 3.57 46.25 4.92
CA VAL A 11 3.30 45.52 3.67
C VAL A 11 4.32 44.40 3.44
N GLN A 12 5.60 44.61 3.78
CA GLN A 12 6.64 43.57 3.67
C GLN A 12 6.45 42.42 4.65
N LEU A 13 5.92 42.67 5.85
CA LEU A 13 5.60 41.62 6.83
C LEU A 13 4.47 40.69 6.35
N CYS A 14 3.47 41.22 5.63
CA CYS A 14 2.34 40.42 5.15
C CYS A 14 2.67 39.52 3.94
N LEU A 15 3.67 39.88 3.12
CA LEU A 15 4.04 39.10 1.93
C LEU A 15 4.91 37.87 2.25
N CYS A 16 5.49 37.80 3.46
CA CYS A 16 6.40 36.71 3.84
C CYS A 16 5.74 35.57 4.63
N SER A 17 4.51 35.74 5.12
CA SER A 17 3.83 34.68 5.89
C SER A 17 3.03 33.69 5.04
N GLY A 18 2.94 33.92 3.71
CA GLY A 18 2.13 33.12 2.80
C GLY A 18 2.90 32.19 1.87
N TYR A 19 4.22 31.98 2.06
CA TYR A 19 4.90 30.91 1.33
C TYR A 19 4.67 29.58 2.05
N GLU A 20 3.53 28.96 1.72
CA GLU A 20 3.31 27.55 1.93
C GLU A 20 4.33 26.81 1.06
N GLY A 21 5.52 26.58 1.61
CA GLY A 21 6.56 25.82 0.95
C GLY A 21 6.00 24.46 0.58
N SER A 22 5.93 24.17 -0.72
CA SER A 22 5.74 22.81 -1.22
C SER A 22 6.92 21.98 -0.72
N GLY A 23 6.74 21.35 0.44
CA GLY A 23 7.55 20.23 0.86
C GLY A 23 7.40 19.17 -0.22
N GLN A 24 8.42 19.04 -1.05
CA GLN A 24 8.58 17.91 -1.94
C GLN A 24 8.74 16.69 -1.04
N TYR A 25 7.62 16.06 -0.70
CA TYR A 25 7.65 14.76 -0.05
C TYR A 25 8.36 13.83 -1.04
N ALA A 26 9.49 13.29 -0.62
CA ALA A 26 10.02 12.11 -1.27
C ALA A 26 8.86 11.10 -1.34
N HIS A 27 8.55 10.65 -2.55
CA HIS A 27 7.56 9.63 -2.86
C HIS A 27 7.95 8.34 -2.13
N GLY A 28 7.59 8.29 -0.85
CA GLY A 28 8.03 7.30 0.12
C GLY A 28 6.85 6.44 0.50
N ASP A 29 6.61 5.42 -0.32
CA ASP A 29 6.07 4.10 0.06
C ASP A 29 4.96 4.15 1.13
N ASP A 30 3.83 4.75 0.77
CA ASP A 30 2.62 4.93 1.56
C ASP A 30 1.78 3.64 1.74
N GLU A 31 2.42 2.47 1.70
CA GLU A 31 1.76 1.16 1.82
C GLU A 31 1.65 0.61 3.26
N ASN A 32 1.86 1.43 4.30
CA ASN A 32 1.75 0.97 5.71
C ASN A 32 0.61 1.58 6.52
N TRP A 33 0.10 2.77 6.17
CA TRP A 33 -0.81 3.51 7.05
C TRP A 33 -2.23 2.90 7.12
N HIS A 34 -2.71 2.32 6.02
CA HIS A 34 -4.03 1.70 5.97
C HIS A 34 -4.15 0.36 6.72
N SER A 35 -3.04 -0.25 7.14
CA SER A 35 -3.06 -1.55 7.83
C SER A 35 -3.30 -1.46 9.35
N ARG A 36 -3.12 -0.30 9.99
CA ARG A 36 -3.24 -0.17 11.46
C ARG A 36 -4.62 0.20 12.00
N ARG A 37 -5.57 0.59 11.14
CA ARG A 37 -6.79 1.31 11.58
C ARG A 37 -8.11 0.54 11.53
N TYR A 38 -8.13 -0.72 11.10
CA TYR A 38 -9.39 -1.48 10.94
C TYR A 38 -9.39 -2.80 11.71
N LYS A 39 -10.32 -2.90 12.67
CA LYS A 39 -10.57 -4.01 13.61
C LYS A 39 -11.18 -5.25 12.92
N GLY A 40 -10.44 -5.89 12.02
CA GLY A 40 -10.75 -7.22 11.52
C GLY A 40 -9.46 -8.01 11.39
N THR A 41 -9.22 -8.99 12.26
CA THR A 41 -8.01 -9.81 12.19
C THR A 41 -8.08 -10.64 10.89
N PRO A 42 -7.11 -10.49 9.96
CA PRO A 42 -7.09 -11.32 8.76
C PRO A 42 -6.98 -12.79 9.16
N TRP A 43 -7.67 -13.68 8.44
CA TRP A 43 -7.67 -15.11 8.75
C TRP A 43 -6.32 -15.73 8.39
N CYS A 44 -5.87 -15.50 7.14
CA CYS A 44 -4.53 -15.85 6.68
C CYS A 44 -3.60 -14.65 6.67
N ALA A 45 -2.30 -14.90 6.80
CA ALA A 45 -1.27 -13.87 6.65
C ALA A 45 -1.35 -13.19 5.26
N PRO A 46 -1.11 -11.87 5.16
CA PRO A 46 -1.05 -11.18 3.88
C PRO A 46 -0.01 -11.81 2.93
N ILE A 47 -0.38 -12.01 1.67
CA ILE A 47 0.54 -12.51 0.64
C ILE A 47 1.53 -11.40 0.27
N LYS A 48 2.81 -11.65 0.49
CA LYS A 48 3.92 -10.81 0.02
C LYS A 48 4.66 -11.53 -1.11
N LEU A 49 4.28 -11.24 -2.34
CA LEU A 49 4.88 -11.86 -3.53
C LEU A 49 6.04 -11.02 -4.06
N LYS A 50 7.12 -11.68 -4.48
CA LYS A 50 8.25 -11.06 -5.20
C LYS A 50 8.25 -11.53 -6.64
N HIS A 51 8.67 -10.67 -7.57
CA HIS A 51 8.75 -10.97 -9.01
C HIS A 51 7.43 -11.44 -9.64
N GLY A 52 6.30 -10.90 -9.18
CA GLY A 52 4.98 -11.23 -9.70
C GLY A 52 3.89 -10.32 -9.15
N ASP A 53 2.66 -10.57 -9.59
CA ASP A 53 1.44 -9.98 -9.08
C ASP A 53 0.50 -11.05 -8.51
N VAL A 54 -0.38 -10.62 -7.61
CA VAL A 54 -1.37 -11.49 -6.98
C VAL A 54 -2.77 -10.86 -7.09
N SER A 55 -3.73 -11.66 -7.52
CA SER A 55 -5.14 -11.28 -7.62
C SER A 55 -5.99 -12.16 -6.73
N CYS A 56 -6.45 -11.60 -5.60
CA CYS A 56 -7.27 -12.31 -4.61
C CYS A 56 -8.75 -11.98 -4.77
N ARG A 57 -9.61 -13.00 -4.68
CA ARG A 57 -11.06 -12.88 -4.63
C ARG A 57 -11.59 -13.57 -3.38
N ALA A 58 -12.24 -12.78 -2.52
CA ALA A 58 -12.92 -13.28 -1.35
C ALA A 58 -14.24 -13.97 -1.77
N PRO A 59 -14.64 -15.07 -1.10
CA PRO A 59 -15.78 -15.88 -1.53
C PRO A 59 -17.12 -15.14 -1.48
N ARG A 60 -17.30 -14.18 -0.55
CA ARG A 60 -18.55 -13.41 -0.42
C ARG A 60 -18.37 -11.96 -0.85
N GLY A 61 -17.31 -11.67 -1.60
CA GLY A 61 -16.97 -10.30 -1.98
C GLY A 61 -16.64 -9.42 -0.76
N GLU A 62 -16.17 -10.01 0.33
CA GLU A 62 -15.83 -9.27 1.54
C GLU A 62 -14.75 -8.21 1.27
N HIS A 63 -14.82 -7.11 2.02
CA HIS A 63 -13.81 -6.05 1.99
C HIS A 63 -12.40 -6.57 2.34
N TYR A 64 -12.33 -7.57 3.24
CA TYR A 64 -11.09 -8.25 3.58
C TYR A 64 -10.77 -9.36 2.59
N ARG A 65 -9.64 -9.22 1.89
CA ARG A 65 -9.19 -10.19 0.89
C ARG A 65 -8.48 -11.41 1.47
N ASN A 66 -8.31 -11.53 2.79
CA ASN A 66 -7.57 -12.63 3.44
C ASN A 66 -8.44 -13.42 4.43
N VAL A 67 -9.70 -13.67 4.08
CA VAL A 67 -10.64 -14.47 4.87
C VAL A 67 -10.57 -15.95 4.47
N MET A 68 -11.09 -16.83 5.31
CA MET A 68 -11.19 -18.25 4.99
C MET A 68 -11.95 -18.43 3.66
N GLY A 69 -11.38 -19.25 2.77
CA GLY A 69 -11.94 -19.52 1.44
C GLY A 69 -11.57 -18.50 0.37
N THR A 70 -10.83 -17.41 0.67
CA THR A 70 -10.28 -16.53 -0.37
C THR A 70 -9.40 -17.35 -1.30
N ARG A 71 -9.61 -17.18 -2.61
CA ARG A 71 -8.73 -17.72 -3.66
C ARG A 71 -7.88 -16.60 -4.25
N CYS A 72 -6.58 -16.82 -4.31
CA CYS A 72 -5.62 -15.88 -4.90
C CYS A 72 -4.90 -16.51 -6.07
N LYS A 73 -4.92 -15.82 -7.21
CA LYS A 73 -4.18 -16.19 -8.41
C LYS A 73 -2.81 -15.51 -8.40
N ILE A 74 -1.78 -16.30 -8.58
CA ILE A 74 -0.38 -15.91 -8.61
C ILE A 74 0.06 -15.79 -10.07
N ARG A 75 0.65 -14.65 -10.42
CA ARG A 75 1.18 -14.40 -11.76
C ARG A 75 2.63 -13.95 -11.63
N CYS A 76 3.55 -14.80 -12.07
CA CYS A 76 4.96 -14.46 -12.07
C CYS A 76 5.34 -13.64 -13.29
N LYS A 77 6.33 -12.75 -13.13
CA LYS A 77 6.94 -12.01 -14.25
C LYS A 77 7.68 -12.98 -15.18
N GLN A 78 7.93 -12.54 -16.41
CA GLN A 78 8.71 -13.31 -17.38
C GLN A 78 10.08 -13.70 -16.82
N GLY A 79 10.49 -14.95 -17.05
CA GLY A 79 11.71 -15.52 -16.46
C GLY A 79 11.53 -16.12 -15.06
N TYR A 80 10.33 -16.06 -14.47
CA TYR A 80 10.00 -16.68 -13.19
C TYR A 80 8.77 -17.61 -13.31
N GLU A 81 8.68 -18.60 -12.42
CA GLU A 81 7.59 -19.57 -12.35
C GLU A 81 7.18 -19.84 -10.90
N SER A 82 5.87 -19.96 -10.68
CA SER A 82 5.31 -20.45 -9.43
C SER A 82 5.00 -21.93 -9.55
N GLN A 83 5.28 -22.71 -8.51
CA GLN A 83 4.81 -24.09 -8.43
C GLN A 83 3.27 -24.18 -8.42
N ASN A 84 2.62 -23.21 -7.77
CA ASN A 84 1.17 -23.12 -7.71
C ASN A 84 0.71 -21.73 -8.16
N SER A 85 -0.06 -21.68 -9.24
CA SER A 85 -0.64 -20.43 -9.77
C SER A 85 -1.90 -20.00 -9.02
N GLU A 86 -2.45 -20.85 -8.14
CA GLU A 86 -3.60 -20.52 -7.30
C GLU A 86 -3.40 -21.05 -5.89
N VAL A 87 -3.75 -20.23 -4.89
CA VAL A 87 -3.71 -20.59 -3.47
C VAL A 87 -5.00 -20.20 -2.78
N VAL A 88 -5.41 -20.98 -1.78
CA VAL A 88 -6.65 -20.76 -1.02
C VAL A 88 -6.31 -20.56 0.45
N CYS A 89 -6.96 -19.58 1.10
CA CYS A 89 -6.85 -19.40 2.55
C CYS A 89 -7.68 -20.46 3.27
N MET A 90 -7.01 -21.34 4.01
CA MET A 90 -7.60 -22.52 4.63
C MET A 90 -8.11 -22.25 6.06
N ALA A 91 -8.91 -23.18 6.60
CA ALA A 91 -9.43 -23.10 7.97
C ALA A 91 -8.30 -23.06 9.03
N ASN A 92 -7.15 -23.67 8.73
CA ASN A 92 -5.96 -23.67 9.60
C ASN A 92 -5.16 -22.35 9.57
N LYS A 93 -5.72 -21.27 8.98
CA LYS A 93 -5.08 -19.94 8.86
C LYS A 93 -3.82 -19.89 8.00
N HIS A 94 -3.60 -20.93 7.20
CA HIS A 94 -2.50 -20.99 6.23
C HIS A 94 -3.01 -20.99 4.79
N TRP A 95 -2.15 -20.59 3.87
CA TRP A 95 -2.37 -20.77 2.44
C TRP A 95 -2.20 -22.24 2.06
N SER A 96 -3.02 -22.72 1.14
CA SER A 96 -3.03 -24.12 0.69
C SER A 96 -1.69 -24.60 0.14
N SER A 97 -0.94 -23.70 -0.51
CA SER A 97 0.32 -24.04 -1.17
C SER A 97 1.30 -22.87 -1.13
N ASN A 98 2.57 -23.14 -1.48
CA ASN A 98 3.57 -22.09 -1.66
C ASN A 98 3.28 -21.26 -2.93
N TYR A 99 3.32 -19.94 -2.77
CA TYR A 99 3.02 -18.97 -3.83
C TYR A 99 4.27 -18.23 -4.35
N ALA A 100 5.49 -18.66 -4.01
CA ALA A 100 6.69 -17.95 -4.42
C ALA A 100 6.99 -18.15 -5.92
N CYS A 101 7.41 -17.05 -6.58
CA CYS A 101 7.96 -17.09 -7.92
C CYS A 101 9.47 -17.39 -7.85
N ARG A 102 9.93 -18.42 -8.56
CA ARG A 102 11.34 -18.82 -8.67
C ARG A 102 11.85 -18.60 -10.09
N GLY A 103 13.12 -18.27 -10.25
CA GLY A 103 13.72 -18.11 -11.58
C GLY A 103 13.62 -19.40 -12.39
N LYS A 104 13.20 -19.30 -13.65
CA LYS A 104 13.33 -20.38 -14.63
C LYS A 104 14.80 -20.53 -14.95
N ASN A 105 15.36 -21.73 -14.78
CA ASN A 105 16.73 -22.06 -15.15
C ASN A 105 16.75 -22.80 -16.49
#